data_AF-A0A2V9VT80-F1
#
_entry.id   AF-A0A2V9VT80-F1
#
_cell.length_a   1.000
_cell.length_b   1.000
_cell.length_c   1.000
_cell.angle_alpha   90.00
_cell.angle_beta   90.00
_cell.angle_gamma   90.00
#
_symmetry.space_group_name_H-M   'P 1'
#
loop_
_entity.id
_entity.type
_entity.pdbx_description
1 polymer ?
#
loop_
_entity_poly.entity_id
_entity_poly.type
_entity_poly.pdbx_seq_one_letter_code
_entity_poly.pdbx_strand_id
1 'polypeptide(L)' 'YEKILRSLHQRVFALPDETVVIPGHGPVTTIGQERESNPFLQEK' A
#
# COMPACT_ATOMS: atom_id res chain seq x y z
N TYR A 1 2.00 10.84 -11.48
CA TYR A 1 2.23 9.85 -10.40
C TYR A 1 2.43 8.41 -10.88
N GLU A 2 2.36 8.13 -12.19
CA GLU A 2 2.37 6.76 -12.71
C GLU A 2 3.57 5.91 -12.30
N LYS A 3 4.78 6.50 -12.22
CA LYS A 3 5.98 5.77 -11.81
C LYS A 3 5.89 5.24 -10.37
N ILE A 4 5.34 6.04 -9.45
CA ILE A 4 5.18 5.67 -8.04
C ILE A 4 4.08 4.63 -7.91
N LEU A 5 2.91 4.87 -8.52
CA LEU A 5 1.79 3.93 -8.48
C LEU A 5 2.18 2.55 -9.02
N ARG A 6 2.83 2.50 -10.19
CA ARG A 6 3.35 1.25 -10.75
C ARG A 6 4.33 0.52 -9.81
N SER A 7 5.22 1.26 -9.16
CA SER A 7 6.15 0.67 -8.19
C SER A 7 5.43 0.09 -6.96
N LEU A 8 4.41 0.78 -6.46
CA LEU A 8 3.61 0.32 -5.32
C LEU A 8 2.86 -0.96 -5.68
N HIS A 9 2.18 -1.00 -6.83
CA HIS A 9 1.46 -2.19 -7.29
C HIS A 9 2.39 -3.40 -7.50
N GLN A 10 3.54 -3.21 -8.15
CA GLN A 10 4.42 -4.32 -8.50
C GLN A 10 5.22 -4.90 -7.32
N ARG A 11 5.49 -4.08 -6.29
CA ARG A 11 6.41 -4.48 -5.20
C ARG A 11 5.73 -4.57 -3.86
N VAL A 12 4.98 -3.53 -3.49
CA VAL A 12 4.40 -3.40 -2.16
C VAL A 12 3.11 -4.19 -2.06
N PHE A 13 2.26 -4.15 -3.10
CA PHE A 13 1.00 -4.89 -3.11
C PHE A 13 1.07 -6.35 -3.55
N ALA A 14 2.23 -6.78 -4.04
CA ALA A 14 2.50 -8.21 -4.22
C ALA A 14 2.71 -8.94 -2.88
N LEU A 15 2.77 -8.20 -1.76
CA LEU A 15 2.98 -8.76 -0.43
C LEU A 15 1.65 -9.22 0.19
N PRO A 16 1.69 -10.23 1.09
CA PRO A 16 0.52 -10.70 1.83
C PRO A 16 -0.11 -9.61 2.70
N ASP A 17 -1.40 -9.76 3.02
CA ASP A 17 -2.20 -8.76 3.71
C ASP A 17 -1.77 -8.53 5.16
N GLU A 18 -1.23 -9.57 5.79
CA GLU A 18 -0.64 -9.55 7.13
C GLU A 18 0.71 -8.81 7.20
N THR A 19 1.28 -8.42 6.05
CA THR A 19 2.54 -7.68 6.00
C THR A 19 2.38 -6.34 6.69
N VAL A 20 3.16 -6.12 7.74
CA VAL A 20 3.20 -4.86 8.49
C VAL A 20 3.93 -3.79 7.69
N VAL A 21 3.33 -2.61 7.61
CA VAL A 21 3.89 -1.41 6.96
C VAL A 21 4.28 -0.42 8.05
N ILE A 22 5.57 -0.07 8.09
CA ILE A 22 6.13 0.94 9.00
C ILE A 22 6.52 2.16 8.17
N PRO A 23 5.64 3.16 8.04
CA PRO A 23 5.92 4.33 7.21
C PRO A 23 6.93 5.26 7.88
N GLY A 24 7.55 6.15 7.09
CA GLY A 24 8.41 7.19 7.65
C GLY A 24 7.65 8.21 8.52
N HIS A 25 6.33 8.35 8.30
CA HIS A 25 5.44 9.21 9.07
C HIS A 25 4.07 8.55 9.26
N GLY A 26 3.42 8.87 10.38
CA GLY A 26 2.10 8.33 10.70
C GLY A 26 2.16 6.99 11.43
N PRO A 27 0.99 6.36 11.67
CA PRO A 27 0.90 5.12 12.42
C PRO A 27 1.36 3.91 11.58
N VAL A 28 1.70 2.84 12.29
CA VAL A 28 1.89 1.51 11.69
C VAL A 28 0.55 0.98 11.16
N THR A 29 0.60 0.28 10.04
CA THR A 29 -0.56 -0.27 9.30
C THR A 29 -0.19 -1.64 8.72
N THR A 30 -1.08 -2.26 7.94
CA THR A 30 -0.78 -3.47 7.16
C THR A 30 -1.17 -3.31 5.69
N ILE A 31 -0.64 -4.16 4.81
CA ILE A 31 -0.99 -4.15 3.39
C ILE A 31 -2.50 -4.36 3.17
N GLY A 32 -3.13 -5.23 3.96
CA GLY A 32 -4.58 -5.43 3.90
C GLY A 32 -5.36 -4.16 4.23
N GLN A 33 -5.00 -3.46 5.33
CA GLN A 33 -5.64 -2.21 5.73
C GLN A 33 -5.48 -1.11 4.67
N GLU A 34 -4.28 -0.98 4.09
CA GLU A 34 -4.02 -0.02 3.02
C GLU A 34 -4.83 -0.34 1.76
N ARG A 35 -5.02 -1.61 1.41
CA ARG A 35 -5.81 -1.98 0.22
C ARG A 35 -7.29 -1.62 0.36
N GLU A 36 -7.84 -1.77 1.57
CA GLU A 36 -9.24 -1.45 1.84
C GLU A 36 -9.50 0.05 1.92
N SER A 37 -8.58 0.81 2.54
CA SER A 37 -8.86 2.18 2.98
C SER A 37 -8.09 3.27 2.22
N ASN A 38 -6.99 2.94 1.53
CA ASN A 38 -6.14 3.97 0.93
C ASN A 38 -6.71 4.44 -0.42
N PRO A 39 -7.15 5.71 -0.54
CA PRO A 39 -7.83 6.21 -1.73
C PRO A 39 -6.93 6.33 -2.97
N PHE A 40 -5.61 6.29 -2.78
CA PHE A 40 -4.65 6.30 -3.89
C PHE A 40 -4.40 4.90 -4.47
N LEU A 41 -4.91 3.87 -3.80
CA LEU A 41 -4.64 2.47 -4.09
C LEU A 41 -5.91 1.69 -4.48
N GLN A 42 -7.09 2.30 -4.35
CA GLN A 42 -8.34 1.80 -4.94
C GLN A 42 -8.31 2.01 -6.46
N GLU A 43 -8.46 0.94 -7.25
CA GLU A 43 -8.68 1.04 -8.70
C GLU A 43 -10.00 1.79 -8.94
N LYS A 44 -9.97 2.78 -9.84
CA LYS A 44 -11.19 3.38 -10.39
C LYS A 44 -11.69 2.59 -11.58
#